data_AF-A0A6M8ERW0-F1
#
_entry.id   AF-A0A6M8ERW0-F1
#
_cell.length_a   1.000
_cell.length_b   1.000
_cell.length_c   1.000
_cell.angle_alpha   90.00
_cell.angle_beta   90.00
_cell.angle_gamma   90.00
#
_symmetry.space_group_name_H-M   'P 1'
#
loop_
_entity.id
_entity.type
_entity.pdbx_description
1 polymer ?
#
loop_
_entity_poly.entity_id
_entity_poly.type
_entity_poly.pdbx_seq_one_letter_code
_entity_poly.pdbx_strand_id
1 'polypeptide(L)' 'MNIEFRFLQKAIADKNYISFTYEDKNYKNIKPLKLDDKNKLHCDKTFFDFEKIKKLQILKNKF' A
#
# COMPACT_ATOMS: atom_id res chain seq x y z
N MET A 1 -13.99 7.70 7.39
CA MET A 1 -13.49 6.41 6.86
C MET A 1 -12.89 6.64 5.49
N ASN A 2 -11.57 6.54 5.34
CA ASN A 2 -10.90 6.81 4.06
C ASN A 2 -11.13 5.65 3.10
N ILE A 3 -11.70 5.92 1.93
CA ILE A 3 -12.00 4.89 0.93
C ILE A 3 -10.72 4.20 0.42
N GLU A 4 -9.61 4.94 0.34
CA GLU A 4 -8.27 4.45 0.00
C GLU A 4 -7.77 3.38 0.97
N PHE A 5 -8.12 3.50 2.26
CA PHE A 5 -7.77 2.53 3.29
C PHE A 5 -8.46 1.18 3.02
N ARG A 6 -9.75 1.20 2.67
CA ARG A 6 -10.49 -0.01 2.28
C ARG A 6 -9.91 -0.66 1.02
N PHE A 7 -9.53 0.16 0.04
CA PHE A 7 -8.88 -0.33 -1.18
C PHE A 7 -7.56 -1.02 -0.87
N LEU A 8 -6.72 -0.43 -0.02
CA LEU A 8 -5.46 -1.03 0.40
C LEU A 8 -5.67 -2.34 1.17
N GLN A 9 -6.62 -2.39 2.11
CA GLN A 9 -6.96 -3.62 2.82
C GLN A 9 -7.42 -4.73 1.87
N LYS A 10 -8.25 -4.38 0.88
CA LYS A 10 -8.67 -5.33 -0.16
C LYS A 10 -7.47 -5.79 -1.00
N ALA A 11 -6.57 -4.89 -1.38
CA ALA A 11 -5.36 -5.26 -2.14
C ALA A 11 -4.49 -6.26 -1.37
N ILE A 12 -4.33 -6.08 -0.06
CA ILE A 12 -3.62 -7.01 0.82
C ILE A 12 -4.33 -8.37 0.85
N ALA A 13 -5.64 -8.38 1.06
CA ALA A 13 -6.44 -9.61 1.11
C ALA A 13 -6.40 -10.40 -0.22
N ASP A 14 -6.50 -9.70 -1.34
CA ASP A 14 -6.41 -10.28 -2.69
C ASP A 14 -4.97 -10.61 -3.14
N LYS A 15 -3.96 -10.24 -2.33
CA LYS A 15 -2.52 -10.33 -2.65
C LYS A 15 -2.13 -9.62 -3.95
N ASN A 16 -2.69 -8.44 -4.17
CA ASN A 16 -2.30 -7.58 -5.28
C ASN A 16 -1.07 -6.75 -4.92
N TYR A 17 -0.17 -6.57 -5.88
CA TYR A 17 0.85 -5.55 -5.76
C TYR A 17 0.22 -4.15 -5.77
N ILE A 18 0.94 -3.18 -5.19
CA ILE A 18 0.54 -1.77 -5.21
C ILE A 18 1.67 -0.90 -5.73
N SER A 19 1.29 0.28 -6.19
CA SER A 19 2.21 1.37 -6.52
C SER A 19 1.73 2.67 -5.89
N PHE A 20 2.67 3.49 -5.45
CA PHE A 20 2.36 4.78 -4.85
C PHE A 20 3.58 5.70 -4.89
N THR A 21 3.34 6.99 -4.65
CA THR A 21 4.40 7.96 -4.41
C THR A 21 4.53 8.21 -2.92
N TYR A 22 5.76 8.25 -2.42
CA TYR A 22 6.09 8.54 -1.03
C TYR A 22 7.31 9.46 -1.00
N GLU A 23 7.17 10.65 -0.40
CA GLU A 23 8.22 11.68 -0.31
C GLU A 23 8.92 11.92 -1.67
N ASP A 24 8.12 12.22 -2.69
CA ASP A 24 8.53 12.47 -4.09
C ASP A 24 9.20 11.31 -4.82
N LYS A 25 9.37 10.15 -4.17
CA LYS A 25 9.82 8.90 -4.80
C LYS A 25 8.63 8.05 -5.20
N ASN A 26 8.69 7.50 -6.42
CA ASN A 26 7.67 6.59 -6.90
C ASN A 26 8.08 5.13 -6.62
N TYR A 27 7.22 4.41 -5.93
CA TYR A 27 7.37 3.01 -5.60
C TYR A 27 6.36 2.19 -6.40
N LYS A 28 6.84 1.13 -7.08
CA LYS A 28 6.03 0.23 -7.91
C LYS A 28 6.30 -1.21 -7.53
N ASN A 29 5.33 -2.09 -7.80
CA ASN A 29 5.41 -3.52 -7.47
C ASN A 29 5.72 -3.78 -5.98
N ILE A 30 5.18 -2.93 -5.11
CA ILE A 30 5.32 -3.12 -3.67
C ILE A 30 4.34 -4.20 -3.24
N LYS A 31 4.84 -5.11 -2.40
CA LYS A 31 4.08 -6.22 -1.81
C LYS A 31 3.55 -5.78 -0.44
N PRO A 32 2.29 -5.32 -0.32
CA PRO A 32 1.73 -4.96 0.96
C PRO A 32 1.34 -6.24 1.71
N LEU A 33 1.78 -6.35 2.96
CA LEU A 33 1.53 -7.52 3.81
C LEU A 33 0.46 -7.25 4.85
N LYS A 34 0.54 -6.10 5.51
CA LYS A 34 -0.39 -5.73 6.58
C LYS A 34 -0.47 -4.22 6.69
N LEU A 35 -1.64 -3.72 7.10
CA LEU A 35 -1.84 -2.33 7.50
C LEU A 35 -2.12 -2.34 9.01
N ASP A 36 -1.29 -1.64 9.76
CA ASP A 36 -1.37 -1.56 11.22
C ASP A 36 -2.34 -0.45 11.66
N ASP A 37 -2.88 -0.54 12.88
CA ASP A 37 -3.83 0.43 13.44
C ASP A 37 -3.25 1.85 13.55
N LYS A 38 -1.92 1.98 13.53
CA LYS A 38 -1.21 3.26 13.44
C LYS A 38 -1.08 3.81 12.01
N ASN A 39 -1.87 3.33 11.05
CA ASN A 39 -1.77 3.68 9.63
C ASN A 39 -0.40 3.37 9.02
N LYS A 40 0.31 2.36 9.54
CA LYS A 40 1.59 1.91 9.00
C LYS A 40 1.39 0.74 8.06
N LEU A 41 1.81 0.92 6.81
CA LEU A 41 1.79 -0.12 5.80
C LEU A 41 3.08 -0.94 5.89
N HIS A 42 2.93 -2.19 6.34
CA HIS A 42 3.98 -3.18 6.35
C HIS A 42 4.11 -3.82 4.98
N CYS A 43 5.28 -3.69 4.38
CA CYS A 43 5.65 -4.35 3.14
C CYS A 43 6.78 -5.37 3.40
N ASP A 44 7.03 -6.24 2.43
CA ASP A 44 7.96 -7.38 2.55
C ASP A 44 9.37 -6.98 3.05
N LYS A 45 9.90 -5.84 2.61
CA LYS A 45 11.26 -5.38 2.94
C LYS A 45 11.33 -4.04 3.67
N THR A 46 10.19 -3.41 3.94
CA THR A 46 10.15 -2.04 4.46
C THR A 46 8.75 -1.68 4.99
N PHE A 47 8.65 -0.54 5.64
CA PHE A 47 7.41 -0.01 6.20
C PHE A 47 7.22 1.43 5.73
N PHE A 48 5.97 1.80 5.44
CA PHE A 48 5.60 3.13 4.97
C PHE A 48 4.47 3.70 5.82
N ASP A 49 4.56 4.97 6.19
CA ASP A 49 3.44 5.69 6.80
C ASP A 49 2.39 6.02 5.73
N PHE A 50 1.17 5.50 5.89
CA PHE A 50 0.09 5.68 4.93
C PHE A 50 -0.28 7.15 4.74
N GLU A 51 -0.11 7.99 5.76
CA GLU A 51 -0.37 9.43 5.67
C GLU A 51 0.55 10.16 4.68
N LYS A 52 1.75 9.61 4.44
CA LYS A 52 2.71 10.16 3.48
C LYS A 52 2.56 9.56 2.07
N ILE A 53 1.74 8.51 1.93
CA ILE A 53 1.46 7.87 0.66
C ILE A 53 0.54 8.76 -0.17
N LYS A 54 0.93 9.02 -1.41
CA LYS A 54 0.14 9.77 -2.40
C LYS A 54 -0.02 8.92 -3.65
N LYS A 55 -1.14 9.12 -4.37
CA LYS A 55 -1.42 8.44 -5.65
C LYS A 55 -1.34 6.91 -5.52
N LEU A 56 -1.97 6.34 -4.49
CA LEU A 56 -2.04 4.89 -4.33
C LEU A 56 -2.81 4.25 -5.49
N GLN A 57 -2.21 3.27 -6.12
CA GLN A 57 -2.83 2.45 -7.15
C GLN A 57 -2.60 0.97 -6.85
N ILE A 58 -3.67 0.18 -7.00
CA ILE A 58 -3.59 -1.28 -6.91
C ILE A 58 -3.25 -1.81 -8.30
N LEU A 59 -2.20 -2.61 -8.38
CA LEU A 59 -1.79 -3.26 -9.61
C LEU A 59 -2.62 -4.53 -9.79
N LYS A 60 -2.93 -4.88 -11.04
CA LYS A 60 -3.69 -6.11 -11.35
C LYS A 60 -2.88 -7.38 -11.14
N ASN A 61 -1.55 -7.26 -11.03
CA ASN A 61 -0.66 -8.38 -10.80
C ASN A 61 -0.73 -8.81 -9.34
N LYS A 62 -0.83 -10.12 -9.12
CA LYS A 62 -0.87 -10.77 -7.81
C LYS A 62 0.47 -11.43 -7.47
N PHE A 63 0.67 -11.76 -6.19
CA PHE A 63 1.84 -12.47 -5.66
C PHE A 63 1.49 -13.58 -4.67
#